data_AF-A0A946NQQ2-F1
#
_entry.id   AF-A0A946NQQ2-F1
#
_cell.length_a   1.000
_cell.length_b   1.000
_cell.length_c   1.000
_cell.angle_alpha   90.00
_cell.angle_beta   90.00
_cell.angle_gamma   90.00
#
_symmetry.space_group_name_H-M   'P 1'
#
loop_
_entity.id
_entity.type
_entity.pdbx_description
1 polymer ?
#
loop_
_entity_poly.entity_id
_entity_poly.type
_entity_poly.pdbx_seq_one_letter_code
_entity_poly.pdbx_strand_id
1 'polypeptide(L)'
;MKTIPIRKTILATLAFTFSNWQKLLEISIFPFLMALPLITILPELMIVLQAQLFGIGEVGTYPEYYQLYLLMFDYGYMALVINIYRMVISGNNSIARLGTVLPSLRFGRFFLLFILLSIATQFPIFISPFLLPIIYFLLIPISLNLVSIANDVPYKKIKLQLSVQLRVFLLKLGVPTLLIVLVTLIGANEFTFWGSMVIIIYWMAISFALCYSVIMANSSKQSP
;
A
#
# COMPACT_ATOMS: atom_id res chain seq x y z
N MET A 1 -8.27 -15.28 19.24
CA MET A 1 -7.79 -15.34 17.83
C MET A 1 -6.62 -16.29 17.72
N LYS A 2 -6.64 -17.23 16.75
CA LYS A 2 -5.45 -18.03 16.44
C LYS A 2 -4.38 -17.13 15.80
N THR A 3 -3.12 -17.41 16.08
CA THR A 3 -1.96 -16.64 15.59
C THR A 3 -1.85 -16.70 14.07
N ILE A 4 -1.41 -15.61 13.43
CA ILE A 4 -1.15 -15.59 11.98
C ILE A 4 0.09 -16.44 11.66
N PRO A 5 -0.01 -17.49 10.84
CA PRO A 5 1.13 -18.33 10.50
C PRO A 5 2.02 -17.64 9.45
N ILE A 6 3.04 -16.88 9.90
CA ILE A 6 3.96 -16.09 9.04
C ILE A 6 4.42 -16.87 7.80
N ARG A 7 4.99 -18.07 7.97
CA ARG A 7 5.49 -18.89 6.86
C ARG A 7 4.40 -19.23 5.85
N LYS A 8 3.19 -19.58 6.31
CA LYS A 8 2.06 -19.90 5.42
C LYS A 8 1.57 -18.65 4.71
N THR A 9 1.55 -17.49 5.37
CA THR A 9 1.13 -16.23 4.74
C THR A 9 2.14 -15.77 3.68
N ILE A 10 3.45 -15.93 3.92
CA ILE A 10 4.49 -15.68 2.91
C ILE A 10 4.28 -16.58 1.69
N LEU A 11 4.15 -17.89 1.90
CA LEU A 11 3.93 -18.85 0.81
C LEU A 11 2.62 -18.58 0.07
N ALA A 12 1.55 -18.22 0.78
CA ALA A 12 0.27 -17.86 0.18
C ALA A 12 0.35 -16.56 -0.62
N THR A 13 1.12 -15.57 -0.16
CA THR A 13 1.36 -14.32 -0.90
C THR A 13 2.07 -14.62 -2.21
N LEU A 14 3.14 -15.42 -2.16
CA LEU A 14 3.88 -15.84 -3.37
C LEU A 14 3.00 -16.65 -4.32
N ALA A 15 2.32 -17.68 -3.80
CA ALA A 15 1.43 -18.52 -4.59
C ALA A 15 0.32 -17.70 -5.25
N PHE A 16 -0.30 -16.77 -4.52
CA PHE A 16 -1.32 -15.88 -5.08
C PHE A 16 -0.76 -15.05 -6.23
N THR A 17 0.42 -14.44 -6.06
CA THR A 17 1.07 -13.65 -7.10
C THR A 17 1.36 -14.49 -8.34
N PHE A 18 1.97 -15.67 -8.18
CA PHE A 18 2.30 -16.54 -9.32
C PHE A 18 1.07 -17.12 -10.00
N SER A 19 0.02 -17.49 -9.26
CA SER A 19 -1.21 -18.02 -9.86
C SER A 19 -2.02 -16.95 -10.59
N ASN A 20 -1.81 -15.67 -10.29
CA ASN A 20 -2.63 -14.58 -10.82
C ASN A 20 -1.84 -13.47 -11.53
N TRP A 21 -0.59 -13.73 -11.92
CA TRP A 21 0.33 -12.71 -12.46
C TRP A 21 -0.26 -11.95 -13.67
N GLN A 22 -0.95 -12.63 -14.60
CA GLN A 22 -1.55 -11.99 -15.78
C GLN A 22 -2.62 -10.98 -15.37
N LYS A 23 -3.47 -11.37 -14.42
CA LYS A 23 -4.56 -10.51 -13.96
C LYS A 23 -4.04 -9.37 -13.10
N LEU A 24 -2.99 -9.61 -12.31
CA LEU A 24 -2.25 -8.57 -11.61
C LEU A 24 -1.72 -7.52 -12.60
N LEU A 25 -1.04 -7.94 -13.68
CA LEU A 25 -0.59 -7.01 -14.73
C LEU A 25 -1.75 -6.25 -15.37
N GLU A 26 -2.86 -6.92 -15.66
CA GLU A 26 -4.03 -6.28 -16.27
C GLU A 26 -4.58 -5.16 -15.38
N ILE A 27 -4.73 -5.38 -14.06
CA ILE A 27 -5.22 -4.34 -13.14
C ILE A 27 -4.21 -3.22 -12.88
N SER A 28 -2.95 -3.41 -13.27
CA SER A 28 -1.91 -2.39 -13.13
C SER A 28 -1.90 -1.36 -14.25
N ILE A 29 -2.47 -1.70 -15.41
CA ILE A 29 -2.37 -0.87 -16.63
C ILE A 29 -2.85 0.55 -16.35
N PHE A 30 -4.08 0.71 -15.87
CA PHE A 30 -4.63 2.03 -15.59
C PHE A 30 -3.92 2.77 -14.45
N PRO A 31 -3.66 2.14 -13.28
CA PRO A 31 -2.85 2.76 -12.23
C PRO A 31 -1.49 3.28 -12.69
N PHE A 32 -0.78 2.51 -13.53
CA PHE A 32 0.52 2.96 -14.03
C PHE A 32 0.38 4.11 -15.00
N LEU A 33 -0.59 4.09 -15.91
CA LEU A 33 -0.87 5.23 -16.80
C LEU A 33 -1.17 6.51 -16.00
N MET A 34 -1.88 6.40 -14.88
CA MET A 34 -2.15 7.52 -13.98
C MET A 34 -0.93 8.00 -13.21
N ALA A 35 0.04 7.13 -12.94
CA ALA A 35 1.28 7.46 -12.23
C ALA A 35 2.33 8.12 -13.14
N LEU A 36 2.32 7.82 -14.45
CA LEU A 36 3.34 8.26 -15.40
C LEU A 36 3.62 9.77 -15.38
N PRO A 37 2.60 10.67 -15.40
CA PRO A 37 2.87 12.12 -15.41
C PRO A 37 3.67 12.60 -14.20
N LEU A 38 3.38 12.07 -13.01
CA LEU A 38 4.14 12.42 -11.81
C LEU A 38 5.57 11.88 -11.88
N ILE A 39 5.73 10.62 -12.33
CA ILE A 39 7.05 9.98 -12.46
C ILE A 39 7.96 10.80 -13.40
N THR A 40 7.41 11.33 -14.50
CA THR A 40 8.20 12.13 -15.45
C THR A 40 8.71 13.45 -14.88
N ILE A 41 7.95 14.09 -13.99
CA ILE A 41 8.34 15.37 -13.36
C ILE A 41 9.00 15.19 -11.97
N LEU A 42 9.09 13.95 -11.49
CA LEU A 42 9.56 13.65 -10.14
C LEU A 42 10.97 14.20 -9.87
N PRO A 43 11.96 14.08 -10.78
CA PRO A 43 13.30 14.63 -10.54
C PRO A 43 13.29 16.15 -10.31
N GLU A 44 12.56 16.89 -11.14
CA GLU A 44 12.42 18.34 -11.03
C GLU A 44 11.71 18.72 -9.72
N LEU A 45 10.64 18.01 -9.39
CA LEU A 45 9.90 18.22 -8.14
C LEU A 45 10.78 17.98 -6.91
N MET A 46 11.64 16.96 -6.94
CA MET A 46 12.55 16.66 -5.82
C MET A 46 13.61 17.74 -5.63
N ILE A 47 14.14 18.33 -6.70
CA ILE A 47 15.09 19.46 -6.63
C ILE A 47 14.45 20.65 -5.92
N VAL A 48 13.23 21.03 -6.33
CA VAL A 48 12.49 22.15 -5.74
C VAL A 48 12.17 21.88 -4.26
N LEU A 49 11.70 20.67 -3.93
CA LEU A 49 11.41 20.29 -2.55
C LEU A 49 12.66 20.29 -1.67
N GLN A 50 13.81 19.85 -2.18
CA GLN A 50 15.07 19.87 -1.43
C GLN A 50 15.55 21.28 -1.14
N ALA A 51 15.49 22.17 -2.13
CA ALA A 51 15.82 23.58 -1.97
C ALA A 51 14.91 24.26 -0.92
N GLN A 52 13.60 23.98 -0.97
CA GLN A 52 12.64 24.63 -0.07
C GLN A 52 12.63 24.07 1.36
N LEU A 53 12.76 22.75 1.52
CA LEU A 53 12.66 22.10 2.84
C LEU A 53 13.99 22.03 3.58
N PHE A 54 15.10 21.90 2.85
CA PHE A 54 16.43 21.68 3.43
C PHE A 54 17.43 22.79 3.10
N GLY A 55 17.05 23.78 2.29
CA GLY A 55 17.95 24.87 1.89
C GLY A 55 19.08 24.42 0.95
N ILE A 56 18.91 23.28 0.28
CA ILE A 56 19.92 22.70 -0.61
C ILE A 56 19.62 23.12 -2.06
N GLY A 57 20.36 24.11 -2.57
CA GLY A 57 20.21 24.62 -3.94
C GLY A 57 19.38 25.91 -4.03
N GLU A 58 19.10 26.34 -5.27
CA GLU A 58 18.29 27.54 -5.52
C GLU A 58 16.78 27.22 -5.49
N VAL A 59 16.01 28.09 -4.84
CA VAL A 59 14.55 27.94 -4.74
C VAL A 59 13.92 28.27 -6.10
N GLY A 60 13.62 27.21 -6.86
CA GLY A 60 12.89 27.29 -8.13
C GLY A 60 11.37 27.32 -7.97
N THR A 61 10.67 27.45 -9.09
CA THR A 61 9.21 27.31 -9.18
C THR A 61 8.82 25.84 -9.31
N TYR A 62 7.64 25.48 -8.77
CA TYR A 62 7.12 24.13 -8.94
C TYR A 62 6.77 23.83 -10.41
N PRO A 63 6.97 22.59 -10.90
CA PRO A 63 6.55 22.20 -12.24
C PRO A 63 5.07 22.47 -12.48
N GLU A 64 4.71 22.84 -13.71
CA GLU A 64 3.32 23.06 -14.08
C GLU A 64 2.47 21.80 -13.83
N TYR A 65 1.25 22.01 -13.34
CA TYR A 65 0.29 20.94 -13.06
C TYR A 65 0.73 19.86 -12.06
N TYR A 66 1.81 20.06 -11.29
CA TYR A 66 2.29 19.05 -10.33
C TYR A 66 1.20 18.57 -9.36
N GLN A 67 0.29 19.45 -8.94
CA GLN A 67 -0.85 19.12 -8.08
C GLN A 67 -1.82 18.15 -8.75
N LEU A 68 -2.11 18.35 -10.04
CA LEU A 68 -2.95 17.43 -10.81
C LEU A 68 -2.27 16.07 -10.95
N TYR A 69 -0.96 16.04 -11.21
CA TYR A 69 -0.21 14.79 -11.34
C TYR A 69 -0.12 14.03 -10.01
N LEU A 70 -0.02 14.73 -8.88
CA LEU A 70 -0.12 14.13 -7.55
C LEU A 70 -1.50 13.49 -7.34
N LEU A 71 -2.59 14.19 -7.67
CA LEU A 71 -3.95 13.65 -7.57
C LEU A 71 -4.16 12.43 -8.47
N MET A 72 -3.62 12.46 -9.70
CA MET A 72 -3.66 11.31 -10.62
C MET A 72 -2.88 10.13 -10.05
N PHE A 73 -1.69 10.36 -9.52
CA PHE A 73 -0.87 9.33 -8.87
C PHE A 73 -1.60 8.69 -7.68
N ASP A 74 -2.15 9.50 -6.78
CA ASP A 74 -2.89 9.03 -5.62
C ASP A 74 -4.11 8.20 -6.05
N TYR A 75 -4.84 8.69 -7.06
CA TYR A 75 -5.97 7.97 -7.64
C TYR A 75 -5.55 6.62 -8.25
N GLY A 76 -4.48 6.60 -9.04
CA GLY A 76 -3.91 5.38 -9.61
C GLY A 76 -3.48 4.38 -8.54
N TYR A 77 -2.76 4.86 -7.52
CA TYR A 77 -2.31 4.04 -6.41
C TYR A 77 -3.47 3.42 -5.62
N MET A 78 -4.49 4.21 -5.28
CA MET A 78 -5.69 3.69 -4.62
C MET A 78 -6.44 2.69 -5.50
N ALA A 79 -6.59 2.98 -6.80
CA ALA A 79 -7.23 2.06 -7.73
C ALA A 79 -6.49 0.71 -7.78
N LEU A 80 -5.16 0.73 -7.80
CA LEU A 80 -4.34 -0.49 -7.74
C LEU A 80 -4.60 -1.27 -6.45
N VAL A 81 -4.49 -0.61 -5.30
CA VAL A 81 -4.64 -1.26 -3.99
C VAL A 81 -6.05 -1.81 -3.79
N ILE A 82 -7.09 -1.06 -4.18
CA ILE A 82 -8.49 -1.51 -4.13
C ILE A 82 -8.69 -2.77 -4.98
N ASN A 83 -8.18 -2.79 -6.21
CA ASN A 83 -8.32 -3.95 -7.08
C ASN A 83 -7.56 -5.16 -6.53
N ILE A 84 -6.35 -4.99 -5.99
CA ILE A 84 -5.63 -6.09 -5.34
C ILE A 84 -6.44 -6.62 -4.14
N TYR A 85 -6.98 -5.75 -3.29
CA TYR A 85 -7.80 -6.17 -2.14
C TYR A 85 -9.06 -6.91 -2.56
N ARG A 86 -9.75 -6.46 -3.61
CA ARG A 86 -10.92 -7.14 -4.17
C ARG A 86 -10.56 -8.50 -4.73
N MET A 87 -9.50 -8.56 -5.51
CA MET A 87 -9.03 -9.78 -6.13
C MET A 87 -8.61 -10.84 -5.10
N VAL A 88 -7.94 -10.45 -4.02
CA VAL A 88 -7.51 -11.38 -2.96
C VAL A 88 -8.70 -11.90 -2.14
N ILE A 89 -9.70 -11.07 -1.86
CA ILE A 89 -10.81 -11.42 -0.95
C ILE A 89 -12.01 -12.00 -1.70
N SER A 90 -12.40 -11.39 -2.81
CA SER A 90 -13.60 -11.70 -3.60
C SER A 90 -13.29 -12.38 -4.93
N GLY A 91 -12.02 -12.54 -5.30
CA GLY A 91 -11.59 -13.24 -6.51
C GLY A 91 -11.65 -12.39 -7.78
N ASN A 92 -11.25 -12.98 -8.91
CA ASN A 92 -10.97 -12.25 -10.16
C ASN A 92 -12.21 -11.62 -10.83
N ASN A 93 -13.42 -12.07 -10.49
CA ASN A 93 -14.67 -11.52 -11.04
C ASN A 93 -15.11 -10.21 -10.37
N SER A 94 -14.45 -9.81 -9.29
CA SER A 94 -14.79 -8.62 -8.49
C SER A 94 -14.08 -7.33 -8.94
N ILE A 95 -13.23 -7.41 -9.96
CA ILE A 95 -12.38 -6.33 -10.45
C ILE A 95 -12.79 -5.90 -11.86
N ALA A 96 -12.75 -4.59 -12.11
CA ALA A 96 -12.98 -4.05 -13.44
C ALA A 96 -11.77 -4.31 -14.34
N ARG A 97 -12.02 -4.42 -15.65
CA ARG A 97 -10.96 -4.56 -16.65
C ARG A 97 -10.00 -3.38 -16.57
N LEU A 98 -8.71 -3.64 -16.79
CA LEU A 98 -7.63 -2.64 -16.76
C LEU A 98 -7.36 -1.97 -15.40
N GLY A 99 -8.12 -2.30 -14.34
CA GLY A 99 -7.90 -1.77 -12.99
C GLY A 99 -8.53 -0.41 -12.72
N THR A 100 -9.51 0.03 -13.51
CA THR A 100 -10.26 1.26 -13.24
C THR A 100 -11.17 1.10 -12.01
N VAL A 101 -11.23 2.09 -11.13
CA VAL A 101 -12.18 2.11 -10.01
C VAL A 101 -13.05 3.35 -10.12
N LEU A 102 -14.32 3.17 -10.52
CA LEU A 102 -15.21 4.30 -10.71
C LEU A 102 -15.45 5.09 -9.41
N PRO A 103 -15.45 6.43 -9.47
CA PRO A 103 -15.80 7.27 -8.35
C PRO A 103 -17.19 6.89 -7.83
N SER A 104 -17.26 6.59 -6.54
CA SER A 104 -18.50 6.26 -5.84
C SER A 104 -18.37 6.65 -4.38
N LEU A 105 -19.48 6.68 -3.63
CA LEU A 105 -19.45 6.88 -2.17
C LEU A 105 -18.49 5.91 -1.47
N ARG A 106 -18.31 4.71 -2.03
CA ARG A 106 -17.39 3.69 -1.54
C ARG A 106 -15.93 4.09 -1.74
N PHE A 107 -15.61 4.56 -2.94
CA PHE A 107 -14.31 5.15 -3.25
C PHE A 107 -14.03 6.34 -2.31
N GLY A 108 -15.02 7.21 -2.08
CA GLY A 108 -14.89 8.32 -1.13
C GLY A 108 -14.56 7.89 0.29
N ARG A 109 -15.21 6.83 0.81
CA ARG A 109 -14.88 6.26 2.14
C ARG A 109 -13.47 5.68 2.18
N PHE A 110 -13.06 4.98 1.13
CA PHE A 110 -11.70 4.45 1.01
C PHE A 110 -10.68 5.60 0.99
N PHE A 111 -10.94 6.60 0.15
CA PHE A 111 -10.11 7.79 -0.03
C PHE A 111 -9.89 8.55 1.28
N LEU A 112 -10.95 8.83 2.03
CA LEU A 112 -10.86 9.53 3.31
C LEU A 112 -10.01 8.76 4.33
N LEU A 113 -10.24 7.44 4.45
CA LEU A 113 -9.44 6.60 5.33
C LEU A 113 -7.98 6.51 4.87
N PHE A 114 -7.76 6.40 3.55
CA PHE A 114 -6.45 6.32 2.95
C PHE A 114 -5.64 7.60 3.23
N ILE A 115 -6.20 8.79 2.97
CA ILE A 115 -5.53 10.06 3.25
C ILE A 115 -5.19 10.18 4.73
N LEU A 116 -6.13 9.88 5.63
CA LEU A 116 -5.88 9.97 7.08
C LEU A 116 -4.73 9.06 7.51
N LEU A 117 -4.69 7.84 6.97
CA LEU A 117 -3.59 6.90 7.22
C LEU A 117 -2.28 7.38 6.61
N SER A 118 -2.30 7.88 5.38
CA SER A 118 -1.12 8.43 4.70
C SER A 118 -0.52 9.58 5.51
N ILE A 119 -1.31 10.58 5.88
CA ILE A 119 -0.87 11.70 6.73
C ILE A 119 -0.30 11.17 8.05
N ALA A 120 -1.01 10.28 8.74
CA ALA A 120 -0.56 9.73 10.01
C ALA A 120 0.76 8.95 9.90
N THR A 121 1.04 8.31 8.76
CA THR A 121 2.30 7.59 8.52
C THR A 121 3.46 8.49 8.07
N GLN A 122 3.18 9.62 7.40
CA GLN A 122 4.21 10.53 6.87
C GLN A 122 4.58 11.64 7.86
N PHE A 123 3.62 12.15 8.63
CA PHE A 123 3.83 13.18 9.64
C PHE A 123 4.99 12.91 10.63
N PRO A 124 5.22 11.66 11.10
CA PRO A 124 6.29 11.37 12.05
C PRO A 124 7.69 11.63 11.51
N ILE A 125 7.87 11.61 10.18
CA ILE A 125 9.16 11.83 9.54
C ILE A 125 9.71 13.22 9.88
N PHE A 126 8.83 14.22 10.05
CA PHE A 126 9.22 15.58 10.43
C PHE A 126 9.67 15.71 11.89
N ILE A 127 9.31 14.74 12.75
CA ILE A 127 9.70 14.73 14.17
C ILE A 127 10.90 13.82 14.37
N SER A 128 10.78 12.56 13.94
CA SER A 128 11.84 11.56 14.04
C SER A 128 11.52 10.35 13.15
N PRO A 129 12.43 9.95 12.23
CA PRO A 129 12.27 8.75 11.42
C PRO A 129 12.07 7.45 12.24
N PHE A 130 12.56 7.41 13.48
CA PHE A 130 12.43 6.25 14.37
C PHE A 130 11.00 6.02 14.87
N LEU A 131 10.11 7.03 14.79
CA LEU A 131 8.70 6.91 15.18
C LEU A 131 7.86 6.19 14.13
N LEU A 132 8.32 6.14 12.88
CA LEU A 132 7.60 5.56 11.75
C LEU A 132 7.16 4.10 11.99
N PRO A 133 8.02 3.15 12.42
CA PRO A 133 7.60 1.79 12.70
C PRO A 133 6.57 1.69 13.83
N ILE A 134 6.68 2.54 14.86
CA ILE A 134 5.77 2.55 16.01
C ILE A 134 4.37 2.98 15.56
N ILE A 135 4.29 4.07 14.79
CA ILE A 135 3.02 4.60 14.32
C ILE A 135 2.40 3.66 13.28
N TYR A 136 3.21 3.11 12.38
CA TYR A 136 2.75 2.09 11.44
C TYR A 136 2.16 0.87 12.16
N PHE A 137 2.82 0.40 13.23
CA PHE A 137 2.32 -0.69 14.07
C PHE A 137 0.95 -0.33 14.66
N LEU A 138 0.79 0.84 15.28
CA LEU A 138 -0.46 1.29 15.90
C LEU A 138 -1.61 1.45 14.89
N LEU A 139 -1.31 1.82 13.65
CA LEU A 139 -2.29 2.01 12.59
C LEU A 139 -2.74 0.69 11.92
N ILE A 140 -2.15 -0.46 12.24
CA ILE A 140 -2.53 -1.76 11.64
C ILE A 140 -4.04 -2.06 11.78
N PRO A 141 -4.66 -1.99 12.97
CA PRO A 141 -6.07 -2.34 13.11
C PRO A 141 -6.99 -1.40 12.31
N ILE A 142 -6.62 -0.12 12.22
CA ILE A 142 -7.37 0.88 11.45
C ILE A 142 -7.18 0.61 9.95
N SER A 143 -5.95 0.39 9.50
CA SER A 143 -5.64 0.15 8.08
C SER A 143 -6.29 -1.12 7.54
N LEU A 144 -6.59 -2.13 8.37
CA LEU A 144 -7.35 -3.31 7.93
C LEU A 144 -8.76 -2.93 7.40
N ASN A 145 -9.31 -1.79 7.82
CA ASN A 145 -10.56 -1.30 7.26
C ASN A 145 -10.45 -0.83 5.81
N LEU A 146 -9.24 -0.56 5.28
CA LEU A 146 -9.07 -0.34 3.84
C LEU A 146 -9.46 -1.61 3.05
N VAL A 147 -9.05 -2.79 3.52
CA VAL A 147 -9.43 -4.07 2.90
C VAL A 147 -10.94 -4.30 3.01
N SER A 148 -11.52 -4.01 4.18
CA SER A 148 -12.97 -4.08 4.42
C SER A 148 -13.75 -3.20 3.42
N ILE A 149 -13.41 -1.91 3.35
CA ILE A 149 -14.11 -0.92 2.52
C ILE A 149 -13.93 -1.23 1.03
N ALA A 150 -12.75 -1.68 0.61
CA ALA A 150 -12.51 -2.10 -0.77
C ALA A 150 -13.44 -3.26 -1.20
N ASN A 151 -13.82 -4.12 -0.26
CA ASN A 151 -14.68 -5.30 -0.45
C ASN A 151 -16.14 -5.07 -0.01
N ASP A 152 -16.61 -3.82 -0.03
CA ASP A 152 -17.99 -3.45 0.30
C ASP A 152 -18.45 -3.80 1.73
N VAL A 153 -17.51 -4.06 2.63
CA VAL A 153 -17.79 -4.29 4.05
C VAL A 153 -17.63 -2.96 4.82
N PRO A 154 -18.65 -2.53 5.59
CA PRO A 154 -18.60 -1.26 6.31
C PRO A 154 -17.46 -1.24 7.33
N TYR A 155 -17.02 -0.04 7.70
CA TYR A 155 -15.99 0.17 8.71
C TYR A 155 -16.35 -0.53 10.03
N LYS A 156 -15.39 -1.25 10.60
CA LYS A 156 -15.52 -1.96 11.87
C LYS A 156 -14.35 -1.63 12.78
N LYS A 157 -14.63 -1.48 14.08
CA LYS A 157 -13.58 -1.34 15.08
C LYS A 157 -12.90 -2.70 15.29
N ILE A 158 -11.78 -2.92 14.59
CA ILE A 158 -11.01 -4.15 14.69
C ILE A 158 -10.09 -4.03 15.92
N LYS A 159 -10.27 -4.92 16.90
CA LYS A 159 -9.35 -5.07 18.04
C LYS A 159 -8.47 -6.28 17.79
N LEU A 160 -7.16 -6.08 17.75
CA LEU A 160 -6.18 -7.16 17.57
C LEU A 160 -5.46 -7.44 18.88
N GLN A 161 -5.15 -8.71 19.12
CA GLN A 161 -4.17 -9.08 20.13
C GLN A 161 -2.78 -8.64 19.66
N LEU A 162 -1.94 -8.16 20.59
CA LEU A 162 -0.60 -7.65 20.29
C LEU A 162 0.24 -8.62 19.45
N SER A 163 0.16 -9.92 19.75
CA SER A 163 0.86 -10.98 19.02
C SER A 163 0.41 -11.12 17.56
N VAL A 164 -0.87 -10.89 17.27
CA VAL A 164 -1.43 -10.91 15.91
C VAL A 164 -0.99 -9.65 15.16
N GLN A 165 -1.10 -8.49 15.80
CA GLN A 165 -0.69 -7.21 15.23
C GLN A 165 0.80 -7.19 14.87
N LEU A 166 1.67 -7.75 15.73
CA LEU A 166 3.10 -7.92 15.44
C LEU A 166 3.35 -8.79 14.21
N ARG A 167 2.59 -9.86 14.03
CA ARG A 167 2.74 -10.73 12.85
C ARG A 167 2.32 -10.03 11.56
N VAL A 168 1.21 -9.26 11.59
CA VAL A 168 0.82 -8.42 10.45
C VAL A 168 1.89 -7.37 10.16
N PHE A 169 2.43 -6.73 11.20
CA PHE A 169 3.50 -5.74 11.08
C PHE A 169 4.75 -6.32 10.40
N LEU A 170 5.22 -7.49 10.86
CA LEU A 170 6.40 -8.15 10.29
C LEU A 170 6.19 -8.57 8.83
N LEU A 171 4.99 -9.04 8.48
CA LEU A 171 4.67 -9.41 7.10
C LEU A 171 4.58 -8.20 6.18
N LYS A 172 3.93 -7.12 6.65
CA LYS A 172 3.66 -5.93 5.84
C LYS A 172 4.87 -5.02 5.73
N LEU A 173 5.64 -4.82 6.81
CA LEU A 173 6.79 -3.92 6.82
C LEU A 173 8.11 -4.67 6.87
N GLY A 174 8.25 -5.68 7.74
CA GLY A 174 9.51 -6.40 7.93
C GLY A 174 10.05 -7.07 6.67
N VAL A 175 9.21 -7.78 5.92
CA VAL A 175 9.65 -8.44 4.67
C VAL A 175 10.07 -7.41 3.60
N PRO A 176 9.28 -6.35 3.29
CA PRO A 176 9.75 -5.28 2.42
C PRO A 176 11.04 -4.60 2.87
N THR A 177 11.20 -4.32 4.16
CA THR A 177 12.44 -3.70 4.67
C THR A 177 13.66 -4.57 4.39
N LEU A 178 13.55 -5.90 4.56
CA LEU A 178 14.64 -6.82 4.22
C LEU A 178 15.00 -6.78 2.73
N LEU A 179 14.00 -6.66 1.86
CA LEU A 179 14.24 -6.54 0.41
C LEU A 179 14.96 -5.23 0.08
N ILE A 180 14.52 -4.11 0.66
CA ILE A 180 15.17 -2.80 0.45
C ILE A 180 16.64 -2.88 0.90
N VAL A 181 16.89 -3.37 2.12
CA VAL A 181 18.25 -3.53 2.65
C VAL A 181 19.10 -4.37 1.70
N LEU A 182 18.59 -5.51 1.22
CA LEU A 182 19.32 -6.37 0.31
C LEU A 182 19.65 -5.68 -1.02
N VAL A 183 18.67 -5.01 -1.65
CA VAL A 183 18.85 -4.26 -2.90
C VAL A 183 19.87 -3.13 -2.75
N THR A 184 19.86 -2.43 -1.62
CA THR A 184 20.86 -1.38 -1.33
C THR A 184 22.25 -1.94 -1.08
N LEU A 185 22.37 -3.07 -0.36
CA LEU A 185 23.66 -3.68 -0.02
C LEU A 185 24.41 -4.23 -1.25
N ILE A 186 23.68 -4.74 -2.24
CA ILE A 186 24.27 -5.24 -3.49
C ILE A 186 24.62 -4.12 -4.49
N GLY A 187 24.38 -2.85 -4.13
CA GLY A 187 24.63 -1.71 -5.02
C GLY A 187 23.78 -1.78 -6.29
N ALA A 188 22.53 -2.20 -6.17
CA ALA A 188 21.65 -2.38 -7.32
C ALA A 188 21.48 -1.06 -8.09
N ASN A 189 21.44 -1.14 -9.42
CA ASN A 189 21.17 0.03 -10.26
C ASN A 189 19.74 0.57 -10.04
N GLU A 190 19.49 1.80 -10.52
CA GLU A 190 18.21 2.48 -10.36
C GLU A 190 17.03 1.66 -10.88
N PHE A 191 17.18 0.98 -12.01
CA PHE A 191 16.13 0.13 -12.58
C PHE A 191 15.73 -1.00 -11.62
N THR A 192 16.71 -1.68 -11.03
CA THR A 192 16.47 -2.76 -10.06
C THR A 192 15.84 -2.22 -8.78
N PHE A 193 16.29 -1.05 -8.33
CA PHE A 193 15.72 -0.38 -7.16
C PHE A 193 14.23 -0.05 -7.37
N TRP A 194 13.88 0.61 -8.47
CA TRP A 194 12.48 0.93 -8.78
C TRP A 194 11.64 -0.32 -9.02
N GLY A 195 12.19 -1.34 -9.69
CA GLY A 195 11.55 -2.64 -9.82
C GLY A 195 11.22 -3.28 -8.47
N SER A 196 12.13 -3.17 -7.50
CA SER A 196 11.90 -3.66 -6.13
C SER A 196 10.79 -2.89 -5.40
N MET A 197 10.68 -1.57 -5.63
CA MET A 197 9.61 -0.76 -5.05
C MET A 197 8.23 -1.18 -5.59
N VAL A 198 8.14 -1.48 -6.88
CA VAL A 198 6.91 -2.03 -7.46
C VAL A 198 6.55 -3.36 -6.79
N ILE A 199 7.51 -4.28 -6.67
CA ILE A 199 7.30 -5.58 -5.99
C ILE A 199 6.80 -5.38 -4.55
N ILE A 200 7.37 -4.43 -3.82
CA ILE A 200 6.99 -4.10 -2.44
C ILE A 200 5.54 -3.64 -2.36
N ILE A 201 5.07 -2.82 -3.30
CA ILE A 201 3.66 -2.36 -3.34
C ILE A 201 2.71 -3.57 -3.45
N TYR A 202 2.97 -4.49 -4.40
CA TYR A 202 2.16 -5.71 -4.53
C TYR A 202 2.24 -6.59 -3.29
N TRP A 203 3.45 -6.81 -2.77
CA TRP A 203 3.65 -7.62 -1.57
C TRP A 203 2.84 -7.08 -0.40
N MET A 204 2.94 -5.77 -0.12
CA MET A 204 2.23 -5.13 0.98
C MET A 204 0.72 -5.24 0.80
N ALA A 205 0.20 -5.03 -0.41
CA ALA A 205 -1.23 -5.11 -0.66
C ALA A 205 -1.77 -6.56 -0.51
N ILE A 206 -1.12 -7.53 -1.15
CA ILE A 206 -1.57 -8.93 -1.15
C ILE A 206 -1.44 -9.53 0.25
N SER A 207 -0.28 -9.41 0.89
CA SER A 207 -0.05 -9.99 2.22
C SER A 207 -0.98 -9.39 3.27
N PHE A 208 -1.32 -8.11 3.15
CA PHE A 208 -2.23 -7.44 4.07
C PHE A 208 -3.68 -7.88 3.90
N ALA A 209 -4.15 -8.06 2.65
CA ALA A 209 -5.47 -8.63 2.38
C ALA A 209 -5.57 -10.09 2.87
N LEU A 210 -4.52 -10.90 2.70
CA LEU A 210 -4.47 -12.26 3.26
C LEU A 210 -4.48 -12.27 4.80
N CYS A 211 -3.80 -11.31 5.44
CA CYS A 211 -3.89 -11.17 6.90
C CYS A 211 -5.32 -10.81 7.33
N TYR A 212 -5.97 -9.89 6.63
CA TYR A 212 -7.37 -9.51 6.89
C TYR A 212 -8.30 -10.72 6.80
N SER A 213 -8.21 -11.54 5.75
CA SER A 213 -9.09 -12.71 5.57
C SER A 213 -8.93 -13.72 6.72
N VAL A 214 -7.70 -13.99 7.15
CA VAL A 214 -7.41 -14.87 8.29
C VAL A 214 -7.94 -14.31 9.60
N ILE A 215 -7.78 -13.00 9.84
CA ILE A 215 -8.28 -12.33 11.06
C ILE A 215 -9.82 -12.41 11.11
N MET A 216 -10.49 -12.06 10.01
CA MET A 216 -11.94 -12.06 9.95
C MET A 216 -12.53 -13.45 10.08
N ALA A 217 -11.96 -14.46 9.42
CA ALA A 217 -12.40 -15.86 9.54
C ALA A 217 -12.22 -16.43 10.96
N ASN A 218 -11.21 -15.97 11.70
CA ASN A 218 -11.02 -16.35 13.09
C ASN A 218 -11.99 -15.64 14.03
N SER A 219 -12.41 -14.41 13.71
CA SER A 219 -13.38 -13.67 14.52
C SER A 219 -14.81 -14.23 14.39
N SER A 220 -15.21 -14.67 13.19
CA SER A 220 -16.53 -15.27 12.97
C SER A 220 -16.69 -16.61 13.70
N LYS A 221 -15.63 -17.44 13.75
CA LYS A 221 -15.62 -18.69 14.53
C LYS A 221 -15.63 -18.50 16.05
N GLN A 222 -15.44 -17.28 16.54
CA GLN A 222 -15.49 -16.93 17.97
C GLN A 222 -16.81 -16.23 18.37
N SER A 223 -17.75 -16.08 17.43
CA SER A 223 -19.12 -15.61 17.70
C SER A 223 -19.99 -16.84 17.97
N PRO A 224 -20.54 -17.05 19.18
CA PRO A 224 -21.57 -18.07 19.40
C PRO A 224 -22.87 -17.74 18.66
#